data_AF-A0A1R0ZZC8-F1
#
_entry.id   AF-A0A1R0ZZC8-F1
#
_cell.length_a   1.000
_cell.length_b   1.000
_cell.length_c   1.000
_cell.angle_alpha   90.00
_cell.angle_beta   90.00
_cell.angle_gamma   90.00
#
_symmetry.space_group_name_H-M   'P 1'
#
loop_
_entity.id
_entity.type
_entity.pdbx_description
1 polymer ?
#
loop_
_entity_poly.entity_id
_entity_poly.type
_entity_poly.pdbx_seq_one_letter_code
_entity_poly.pdbx_strand_id
1 'polypeptide(L)'
;MNPQFTIKAMQKERAFFRKFGKEGYTFLTVKGKKPNIIQKVTSDFIYITTGKSKRPNRIPRASLRRAIAYLFYRRVITLKALIKINSFSSALAGLIKTIMVDICKVSETKTGGVRLSLRGLRYIFSGVSKSKDDIRIVKQNGGTFILLNFVNLRSDLTDRWKLNLRQLGFDYKCVILDPGAKTIAEAAQKGKFIKPIDLESYAEFCKRHSDYIYQFLTLDIIGDPETTRRNTHYLEQAVGRKPVPIFHVQTSLDVLEEMVEEDHDVIAIGGSVLVSRRKRADVFAEIFRRFGDRANFHALGLGTTRLLMQYPWFSADASSWLNGRIFRTLISLVGDVKAPTGMTSEEALGFNVRTLAALEDRYEDIQVDFSLLPPAFGTPLC
;
A
#
# COMPACT_ATOMS: atom_id res chain seq x y z
N MET A 1 -7.16 7.98 -12.85
CA MET A 1 -6.94 6.83 -11.95
C MET A 1 -6.30 5.75 -12.78
N ASN A 2 -5.22 5.10 -12.30
CA ASN A 2 -4.48 4.10 -13.07
C ASN A 2 -5.45 3.01 -13.62
N PRO A 3 -5.46 2.72 -14.95
CA PRO A 3 -6.38 1.79 -15.58
C PRO A 3 -6.44 0.40 -14.91
N GLN A 4 -5.33 -0.06 -14.33
CA GLN A 4 -5.26 -1.36 -13.67
C GLN A 4 -6.29 -1.50 -12.53
N PHE A 5 -6.52 -0.44 -11.74
CA PHE A 5 -7.45 -0.49 -10.62
C PHE A 5 -8.90 -0.44 -11.09
N THR A 6 -9.16 0.23 -12.21
CA THR A 6 -10.47 0.23 -12.87
C THR A 6 -10.80 -1.18 -13.40
N ILE A 7 -9.83 -1.86 -14.02
CA ILE A 7 -9.97 -3.23 -14.50
C ILE A 7 -10.26 -4.19 -13.33
N LYS A 8 -9.47 -4.13 -12.25
CA LYS A 8 -9.69 -4.95 -11.04
C LYS A 8 -11.07 -4.70 -10.43
N ALA A 9 -11.51 -3.44 -10.38
CA ALA A 9 -12.84 -3.09 -9.91
C ALA A 9 -13.95 -3.69 -10.78
N MET A 10 -13.80 -3.64 -12.10
CA MET A 10 -14.77 -4.25 -13.04
C MET A 10 -14.82 -5.77 -12.88
N GLN A 11 -13.68 -6.43 -12.75
CA GLN A 11 -13.61 -7.89 -12.55
C GLN A 11 -14.29 -8.30 -11.25
N LYS A 12 -13.97 -7.62 -10.14
CA LYS A 12 -14.55 -7.91 -8.82
C LYS A 12 -16.06 -7.69 -8.79
N GLU A 13 -16.51 -6.58 -9.35
CA GLU A 13 -17.93 -6.24 -9.48
C GLU A 13 -18.69 -7.29 -10.32
N ARG A 14 -18.17 -7.64 -11.50
CA ARG A 14 -18.76 -8.66 -12.38
C ARG A 14 -18.83 -10.03 -11.69
N ALA A 15 -17.76 -10.44 -10.99
CA ALA A 15 -17.72 -11.71 -10.28
C ALA A 15 -18.83 -11.80 -9.22
N PHE A 16 -19.04 -10.74 -8.44
CA PHE A 16 -20.10 -10.67 -7.44
C PHE A 16 -21.50 -10.78 -8.07
N PHE A 17 -21.81 -10.00 -9.10
CA PHE A 17 -23.14 -10.02 -9.73
C PHE A 17 -23.43 -11.32 -10.50
N ARG A 18 -22.39 -11.99 -11.02
CA ARG A 18 -22.53 -13.32 -11.64
C ARG A 18 -22.89 -14.39 -10.61
N LYS A 19 -22.25 -14.38 -9.44
CA LYS A 19 -22.35 -15.45 -8.43
C LYS A 19 -23.45 -15.23 -7.41
N PHE A 20 -23.58 -14.00 -6.88
CA PHE A 20 -24.38 -13.71 -5.69
C PHE A 20 -25.42 -12.61 -5.90
N GLY A 21 -25.03 -11.48 -6.50
CA GLY A 21 -25.79 -10.22 -6.51
C GLY A 21 -27.02 -10.19 -7.43
N LYS A 22 -27.82 -11.26 -7.48
CA LYS A 22 -29.03 -11.36 -8.30
C LYS A 22 -30.22 -10.63 -7.67
N GLU A 23 -31.31 -10.53 -8.40
CA GLU A 23 -32.60 -10.06 -7.87
C GLU A 23 -33.00 -10.87 -6.62
N GLY A 24 -33.52 -10.17 -5.61
CA GLY A 24 -33.82 -10.73 -4.29
C GLY A 24 -32.63 -10.77 -3.32
N TYR A 25 -31.39 -10.58 -3.79
CA TYR A 25 -30.22 -10.61 -2.92
C TYR A 25 -30.28 -9.49 -1.88
N THR A 26 -30.17 -9.87 -0.61
CA THR A 26 -30.23 -8.96 0.53
C THR A 26 -28.84 -8.69 1.07
N PHE A 27 -28.51 -7.41 1.24
CA PHE A 27 -27.28 -6.98 1.88
C PHE A 27 -27.54 -5.90 2.92
N LEU A 28 -26.70 -5.89 3.95
CA LEU A 28 -26.85 -4.93 5.04
C LEU A 28 -26.12 -3.62 4.73
N THR A 29 -26.65 -2.53 5.25
CA THR A 29 -25.85 -1.33 5.47
C THR A 29 -24.62 -1.66 6.32
N VAL A 30 -23.60 -0.81 6.26
CA VAL A 30 -22.29 -1.15 6.79
C VAL A 30 -22.31 -1.52 8.28
N LYS A 31 -23.06 -0.77 9.10
CA LYS A 31 -23.24 -1.05 10.53
C LYS A 31 -24.18 -2.22 10.82
N GLY A 32 -24.58 -3.00 9.81
CA GLY A 32 -25.47 -4.17 9.96
C GLY A 32 -26.94 -3.84 10.20
N LYS A 33 -27.30 -2.57 10.46
CA LYS A 33 -28.61 -2.22 11.04
C LYS A 33 -29.81 -2.30 10.10
N LYS A 34 -29.61 -2.26 8.78
CA LYS A 34 -30.71 -2.10 7.80
C LYS A 34 -30.48 -2.94 6.56
N PRO A 35 -31.46 -3.75 6.13
CA PRO A 35 -31.38 -4.50 4.88
C PRO A 35 -31.65 -3.61 3.68
N ASN A 36 -31.00 -3.97 2.59
CA ASN A 36 -31.21 -3.47 1.24
C ASN A 36 -31.38 -4.69 0.34
N ILE A 37 -32.33 -4.62 -0.59
CA ILE A 37 -32.65 -5.74 -1.48
C ILE A 37 -32.40 -5.28 -2.91
N ILE A 38 -31.63 -6.07 -3.66
CA ILE A 38 -31.43 -5.87 -5.09
C ILE A 38 -32.72 -6.27 -5.81
N GLN A 39 -33.35 -5.32 -6.49
CA GLN A 39 -34.56 -5.54 -7.29
C GLN A 39 -34.24 -5.85 -8.74
N LYS A 40 -33.20 -5.22 -9.30
CA LYS A 40 -32.82 -5.40 -10.70
C LYS A 40 -31.38 -4.96 -10.91
N VAL A 41 -30.68 -5.62 -11.82
CA VAL A 41 -29.34 -5.21 -12.28
C VAL A 41 -29.36 -5.12 -13.80
N THR A 42 -28.90 -3.99 -14.34
CA THR A 42 -28.74 -3.78 -15.79
C THR A 42 -27.26 -3.58 -16.14
N SER A 43 -26.98 -3.30 -17.42
CA SER A 43 -25.65 -2.87 -17.88
C SER A 43 -25.12 -1.67 -17.09
N ASP A 44 -26.01 -0.75 -16.73
CA ASP A 44 -25.65 0.58 -16.23
C ASP A 44 -26.05 0.85 -14.79
N PHE A 45 -27.08 0.17 -14.28
CA PHE A 45 -27.68 0.47 -12.98
C PHE A 45 -27.93 -0.77 -12.13
N ILE A 46 -27.92 -0.55 -10.82
CA ILE A 46 -28.39 -1.50 -9.81
C ILE A 46 -29.56 -0.81 -9.10
N TYR A 47 -30.72 -1.46 -9.10
CA TYR A 47 -31.94 -0.97 -8.47
C TYR A 47 -32.08 -1.63 -7.11
N ILE A 48 -32.19 -0.83 -6.05
CA ILE A 48 -32.19 -1.30 -4.66
C ILE A 48 -33.36 -0.68 -3.90
N THR A 49 -34.15 -1.51 -3.24
CA THR A 49 -35.09 -1.05 -2.21
C THR A 49 -34.42 -1.09 -0.85
N THR A 50 -34.73 -0.09 -0.02
CA THR A 50 -34.21 -0.02 1.35
C THR A 50 -35.31 -0.44 2.31
N GLY A 51 -34.97 -0.90 3.51
CA GLY A 51 -35.99 -1.17 4.55
C GLY A 51 -36.90 0.02 4.91
N LYS A 52 -36.56 1.26 4.50
CA LYS A 52 -37.36 2.48 4.74
C LYS A 52 -38.22 2.92 3.55
N SER A 53 -37.98 2.41 2.35
CA SER A 53 -38.68 2.86 1.14
C SER A 53 -38.90 1.69 0.18
N LYS A 54 -40.16 1.50 -0.22
CA LYS A 54 -40.57 0.54 -1.24
C LYS A 54 -40.22 1.00 -2.66
N ARG A 55 -39.94 2.30 -2.89
CA ARG A 55 -39.49 2.79 -4.21
C ARG A 55 -37.99 2.47 -4.40
N PRO A 56 -37.60 1.76 -5.47
CA PRO A 56 -36.19 1.43 -5.71
C PRO A 56 -35.35 2.68 -5.99
N ASN A 57 -34.23 2.81 -5.29
CA ASN A 57 -33.17 3.76 -5.61
C ASN A 57 -32.25 3.14 -6.66
N ARG A 58 -31.78 3.94 -7.62
CA ARG A 58 -30.81 3.49 -8.63
C ARG A 58 -29.38 3.87 -8.23
N ILE A 59 -28.46 2.91 -8.37
CA ILE A 59 -27.01 3.11 -8.20
C ILE A 59 -26.35 2.90 -9.57
N PRO A 60 -25.67 3.90 -10.13
CA PRO A 60 -24.88 3.72 -11.36
C PRO A 60 -23.72 2.73 -11.12
N ARG A 61 -23.57 1.73 -11.99
CA ARG A 61 -22.47 0.76 -11.92
C ARG A 61 -21.11 1.42 -12.14
N ALA A 62 -21.05 2.48 -12.94
CA ALA A 62 -19.83 3.30 -13.10
C ALA A 62 -19.38 3.92 -11.77
N SER A 63 -20.33 4.40 -10.95
CA SER A 63 -20.07 4.95 -9.62
C SER A 63 -19.55 3.89 -8.64
N LEU A 64 -20.15 2.70 -8.66
CA LEU A 64 -19.68 1.55 -7.87
C LEU A 64 -18.25 1.13 -8.26
N ARG A 65 -17.99 0.99 -9.57
CA ARG A 65 -16.65 0.63 -10.08
C ARG A 65 -15.60 1.67 -9.71
N ARG A 66 -15.92 2.96 -9.81
CA ARG A 66 -15.02 4.05 -9.40
C ARG A 66 -14.67 3.97 -7.91
N ALA A 67 -15.65 3.68 -7.07
CA ALA A 67 -15.46 3.52 -5.64
C ALA A 67 -14.56 2.31 -5.30
N ILE A 68 -14.81 1.16 -5.92
CA ILE A 68 -13.98 -0.04 -5.75
C ILE A 68 -12.55 0.20 -6.28
N ALA A 69 -12.40 0.86 -7.43
CA ALA A 69 -11.09 1.18 -8.00
C ALA A 69 -10.29 2.13 -7.08
N TYR A 70 -10.97 3.11 -6.46
CA TYR A 70 -10.35 3.97 -5.46
C TYR A 70 -9.90 3.18 -4.23
N LEU A 71 -10.69 2.20 -3.77
CA LEU A 71 -10.31 1.31 -2.67
C LEU A 71 -9.11 0.42 -3.05
N PHE A 72 -9.04 -0.15 -4.25
CA PHE A 72 -7.83 -0.85 -4.71
C PHE A 72 -6.60 0.05 -4.73
N TYR A 73 -6.76 1.28 -5.23
CA TYR A 73 -5.67 2.24 -5.28
C TYR A 73 -5.22 2.69 -3.88
N ARG A 74 -6.12 3.08 -2.98
CA ARG A 74 -5.77 3.54 -1.63
C ARG A 74 -5.49 2.42 -0.66
N ARG A 75 -5.99 1.22 -0.92
CA ARG A 75 -6.05 0.03 -0.05
C ARG A 75 -6.81 0.21 1.25
N VAL A 76 -7.03 1.44 1.71
CA VAL A 76 -7.82 1.76 2.89
C VAL A 76 -8.78 2.90 2.57
N ILE A 77 -10.00 2.82 3.09
CA ILE A 77 -10.94 3.93 3.04
C ILE A 77 -11.89 3.90 4.24
N THR A 78 -12.17 5.08 4.80
CA THR A 78 -13.33 5.26 5.67
C THR A 78 -14.57 5.49 4.83
N LEU A 79 -15.70 4.97 5.28
CA LEU A 79 -16.94 5.16 4.50
C LEU A 79 -17.42 6.60 4.47
N LYS A 80 -17.09 7.40 5.49
CA LYS A 80 -17.33 8.84 5.48
C LYS A 80 -16.57 9.50 4.31
N ALA A 81 -15.32 9.13 4.09
CA ALA A 81 -14.55 9.61 2.94
C ALA A 81 -15.17 9.12 1.63
N LEU A 82 -15.61 7.86 1.56
CA LEU A 82 -16.28 7.32 0.38
C LEU A 82 -17.51 8.14 0.00
N ILE A 83 -18.40 8.39 0.98
CA ILE A 83 -19.62 9.20 0.80
C ILE A 83 -19.29 10.61 0.31
N LYS A 84 -18.26 11.27 0.86
CA LYS A 84 -17.85 12.62 0.46
C LYS A 84 -17.34 12.70 -0.99
N ILE A 85 -16.64 11.68 -1.48
CA ILE A 85 -15.98 11.75 -2.80
C ILE A 85 -17.01 11.76 -3.95
N ASN A 86 -18.23 11.22 -3.76
CA ASN A 86 -19.24 11.13 -4.84
C ASN A 86 -20.70 11.17 -4.32
N SER A 87 -20.98 11.80 -3.18
CA SER A 87 -22.31 11.87 -2.56
C SER A 87 -23.01 10.50 -2.45
N PHE A 88 -22.26 9.46 -2.08
CA PHE A 88 -22.78 8.10 -2.13
C PHE A 88 -23.81 7.81 -1.04
N SER A 89 -24.79 6.97 -1.36
CA SER A 89 -25.78 6.49 -0.39
C SER A 89 -25.18 5.46 0.56
N SER A 90 -25.80 5.31 1.74
CA SER A 90 -25.48 4.23 2.69
C SER A 90 -25.64 2.83 2.09
N ALA A 91 -26.53 2.68 1.09
CA ALA A 91 -26.70 1.46 0.31
C ALA A 91 -25.47 1.15 -0.56
N LEU A 92 -24.87 2.14 -1.24
CA LEU A 92 -23.65 1.89 -2.00
C LEU A 92 -22.50 1.45 -1.09
N ALA A 93 -22.34 2.09 0.06
CA ALA A 93 -21.32 1.72 1.04
C ALA A 93 -21.53 0.27 1.55
N GLY A 94 -22.77 -0.13 1.82
CA GLY A 94 -23.13 -1.51 2.16
C GLY A 94 -22.82 -2.50 1.04
N LEU A 95 -23.12 -2.13 -0.20
CA LEU A 95 -22.82 -2.97 -1.36
C LEU A 95 -21.32 -3.13 -1.57
N ILE A 96 -20.51 -2.08 -1.43
CA ILE A 96 -19.05 -2.15 -1.51
C ILE A 96 -18.49 -3.04 -0.40
N LYS A 97 -18.94 -2.87 0.84
CA LYS A 97 -18.57 -3.77 1.95
C LYS A 97 -18.86 -5.22 1.57
N THR A 98 -20.03 -5.49 1.00
CA THR A 98 -20.47 -6.84 0.62
C THR A 98 -19.62 -7.43 -0.52
N ILE A 99 -19.34 -6.64 -1.57
CA ILE A 99 -18.52 -7.07 -2.71
C ILE A 99 -17.08 -7.36 -2.29
N MET A 100 -16.56 -6.62 -1.31
CA MET A 100 -15.15 -6.65 -0.93
C MET A 100 -14.88 -7.44 0.35
N VAL A 101 -15.90 -8.06 0.96
CA VAL A 101 -15.81 -8.66 2.30
C VAL A 101 -14.76 -9.78 2.39
N ASP A 102 -14.56 -10.53 1.31
CA ASP A 102 -13.62 -11.64 1.22
C ASP A 102 -12.15 -11.17 1.18
N ILE A 103 -11.91 -9.92 0.77
CA ILE A 103 -10.55 -9.37 0.60
C ILE A 103 -10.28 -8.14 1.48
N CYS A 104 -11.23 -7.75 2.33
CA CYS A 104 -11.10 -6.63 3.26
C CYS A 104 -11.09 -7.10 4.71
N LYS A 105 -10.25 -6.46 5.51
CA LYS A 105 -10.47 -6.29 6.94
C LYS A 105 -11.45 -5.13 7.18
N VAL A 106 -12.43 -5.34 8.04
CA VAL A 106 -13.37 -4.31 8.49
C VAL A 106 -13.05 -3.94 9.93
N SER A 107 -12.81 -2.66 10.20
CA SER A 107 -12.52 -2.15 11.54
C SER A 107 -13.40 -0.95 11.86
N GLU A 108 -13.64 -0.73 13.15
CA GLU A 108 -14.26 0.50 13.65
C GLU A 108 -13.18 1.49 14.07
N THR A 109 -13.35 2.75 13.68
CA THR A 109 -12.49 3.84 14.13
C THR A 109 -12.91 4.29 15.53
N LYS A 110 -12.02 4.96 16.27
CA LYS A 110 -12.32 5.50 17.61
C LYS A 110 -13.57 6.42 17.63
N THR A 111 -13.84 7.10 16.52
CA THR A 111 -15.01 7.97 16.33
C THR A 111 -16.29 7.21 15.93
N GLY A 112 -16.29 5.87 15.98
CA GLY A 112 -17.40 5.02 15.57
C GLY A 112 -17.65 4.98 14.06
N GLY A 113 -16.66 5.41 13.26
CA GLY A 113 -16.62 5.24 11.82
C GLY A 113 -16.28 3.81 11.44
N VAL A 114 -16.54 3.43 10.19
CA VAL A 114 -16.15 2.11 9.67
C VAL A 114 -15.11 2.29 8.58
N ARG A 115 -14.06 1.47 8.66
CA ARG A 115 -12.92 1.43 7.76
C ARG A 115 -12.86 0.08 7.06
N LEU A 116 -12.66 0.14 5.75
CA LEU A 116 -12.34 -1.02 4.93
C LEU A 116 -10.86 -0.94 4.58
N SER A 117 -10.11 -2.00 4.88
CA SER A 117 -8.69 -2.13 4.54
C SER A 117 -8.45 -3.42 3.78
N LEU A 118 -7.86 -3.35 2.59
CA LEU A 118 -7.55 -4.54 1.81
C LEU A 118 -6.50 -5.40 2.51
N ARG A 119 -6.73 -6.71 2.48
CA ARG A 119 -5.72 -7.73 2.80
C ARG A 119 -4.69 -7.82 1.67
N GLY A 120 -3.65 -8.62 1.87
CA GLY A 120 -2.49 -8.69 0.97
C GLY A 120 -1.48 -7.57 1.23
N LEU A 121 -0.33 -7.66 0.60
CA LEU A 121 0.83 -6.81 0.88
C LEU A 121 1.23 -6.05 -0.37
N ARG A 122 1.01 -4.72 -0.37
CA ARG A 122 1.56 -3.88 -1.44
C ARG A 122 3.05 -3.67 -1.23
N TYR A 123 3.84 -4.20 -2.14
CA TYR A 123 5.27 -3.95 -2.15
C TYR A 123 5.60 -2.63 -2.87
N ILE A 124 6.44 -1.81 -2.26
CA ILE A 124 6.89 -0.52 -2.76
C ILE A 124 8.38 -0.65 -3.09
N PHE A 125 8.73 -0.44 -4.35
CA PHE A 125 10.11 -0.64 -4.82
C PHE A 125 10.98 0.57 -4.45
N SER A 126 11.81 0.41 -3.42
CA SER A 126 12.79 1.41 -2.98
C SER A 126 14.18 1.14 -3.58
N GLY A 127 15.09 2.11 -3.48
CA GLY A 127 16.44 2.04 -4.07
C GLY A 127 16.50 2.33 -5.57
N VAL A 128 15.40 2.81 -6.16
CA VAL A 128 15.25 3.09 -7.60
C VAL A 128 16.06 4.28 -8.12
N SER A 129 16.61 5.14 -7.25
CA SER A 129 17.31 6.37 -7.65
C SER A 129 18.67 6.12 -8.34
N LYS A 130 19.08 4.87 -8.55
CA LYS A 130 20.39 4.50 -9.08
C LYS A 130 20.41 4.22 -10.58
N SER A 131 19.27 3.89 -11.20
CA SER A 131 19.22 3.53 -12.63
C SER A 131 17.81 3.71 -13.21
N LYS A 132 17.71 4.40 -14.37
CA LYS A 132 16.45 4.51 -15.12
C LYS A 132 15.99 3.14 -15.66
N ASP A 133 16.92 2.26 -16.00
CA ASP A 133 16.61 0.92 -16.51
C ASP A 133 15.99 0.03 -15.44
N ASP A 134 16.41 0.15 -14.18
CA ASP A 134 15.81 -0.64 -13.10
C ASP A 134 14.35 -0.21 -12.85
N ILE A 135 14.04 1.08 -12.97
CA ILE A 135 12.65 1.58 -12.90
C ILE A 135 11.81 1.03 -14.05
N ARG A 136 12.37 0.98 -15.26
CA ARG A 136 11.72 0.36 -16.43
C ARG A 136 11.38 -1.10 -16.16
N ILE A 137 12.32 -1.87 -15.60
CA ILE A 137 12.11 -3.27 -15.22
C ILE A 137 11.01 -3.40 -14.17
N VAL A 138 10.96 -2.50 -13.17
CA VAL A 138 9.88 -2.47 -12.18
C VAL A 138 8.52 -2.34 -12.88
N LYS A 139 8.38 -1.38 -13.80
CA LYS A 139 7.11 -1.18 -14.52
C LYS A 139 6.72 -2.39 -15.37
N GLN A 140 7.66 -2.91 -16.16
CA GLN A 140 7.43 -4.03 -17.09
C GLN A 140 7.02 -5.32 -16.37
N ASN A 141 7.40 -5.46 -15.10
CA ASN A 141 7.13 -6.63 -14.28
C ASN A 141 6.02 -6.42 -13.24
N GLY A 142 5.14 -5.44 -13.48
CA GLY A 142 3.93 -5.25 -12.66
C GLY A 142 4.12 -4.43 -11.39
N GLY A 143 5.29 -3.83 -11.18
CA GLY A 143 5.52 -2.89 -10.09
C GLY A 143 4.77 -1.57 -10.32
N THR A 144 4.06 -1.11 -9.30
CA THR A 144 3.10 0.01 -9.42
C THR A 144 3.42 1.20 -8.53
N PHE A 145 4.16 0.98 -7.45
CA PHE A 145 4.58 2.02 -6.51
C PHE A 145 6.09 1.94 -6.27
N ILE A 146 6.70 3.11 -6.16
CA ILE A 146 8.13 3.26 -5.91
C ILE A 146 8.34 4.18 -4.71
N LEU A 147 9.46 4.00 -4.02
CA LEU A 147 9.88 4.92 -2.97
C LEU A 147 11.05 5.77 -3.46
N LEU A 148 10.90 7.08 -3.31
CA LEU A 148 11.95 8.07 -3.58
C LEU A 148 12.32 8.78 -2.28
N ASN A 149 13.56 9.26 -2.20
CA ASN A 149 14.08 10.00 -1.05
C ASN A 149 14.14 11.49 -1.37
N PHE A 150 13.54 12.34 -0.54
CA PHE A 150 13.57 13.79 -0.68
C PHE A 150 14.99 14.34 -0.67
N VAL A 151 15.88 13.83 0.19
CA VAL A 151 17.30 14.19 0.22
C VAL A 151 17.97 14.08 -1.16
N ASN A 152 17.57 13.10 -1.99
CA ASN A 152 18.12 12.91 -3.33
C ASN A 152 17.40 13.78 -4.37
N LEU A 153 16.12 14.07 -4.17
CA LEU A 153 15.30 14.83 -5.13
C LEU A 153 15.39 16.34 -4.96
N ARG A 154 15.71 16.84 -3.76
CA ARG A 154 15.69 18.29 -3.45
C ARG A 154 16.67 19.12 -4.27
N SER A 155 17.67 18.50 -4.89
CA SER A 155 18.59 19.16 -5.82
C SER A 155 18.09 19.19 -7.27
N ASP A 156 17.05 18.42 -7.61
CA ASP A 156 16.42 18.48 -8.93
C ASP A 156 15.40 19.62 -8.97
N LEU A 157 15.88 20.81 -9.29
CA LEU A 157 15.06 22.03 -9.41
C LEU A 157 14.19 22.06 -10.68
N THR A 158 14.39 21.09 -11.58
CA THR A 158 13.75 21.04 -12.91
C THR A 158 12.69 19.95 -13.02
N ASP A 159 12.37 19.26 -11.92
CA ASP A 159 11.38 18.18 -11.89
C ASP A 159 11.64 17.05 -12.89
N ARG A 160 12.90 16.82 -13.27
CA ARG A 160 13.29 15.75 -14.21
C ARG A 160 12.86 14.38 -13.72
N TRP A 161 12.85 14.16 -12.40
CA TRP A 161 12.36 12.91 -11.81
C TRP A 161 10.91 12.59 -12.25
N LYS A 162 10.00 13.58 -12.32
CA LYS A 162 8.61 13.37 -12.78
C LYS A 162 8.57 13.00 -14.26
N LEU A 163 9.34 13.73 -15.08
CA LEU A 163 9.42 13.46 -16.52
C LEU A 163 9.91 12.04 -16.80
N ASN A 164 10.94 11.60 -16.08
CA ASN A 164 11.47 10.24 -16.19
C ASN A 164 10.42 9.20 -15.81
N LEU A 165 9.69 9.39 -14.70
CA LEU A 165 8.63 8.46 -14.30
C LEU A 165 7.53 8.37 -15.35
N ARG A 166 7.09 9.51 -15.88
CA ARG A 166 6.06 9.56 -16.92
C ARG A 166 6.48 8.84 -18.19
N GLN A 167 7.73 9.05 -18.65
CA GLN A 167 8.28 8.35 -19.81
C GLN A 167 8.34 6.83 -19.61
N LEU A 168 8.54 6.39 -18.37
CA LEU A 168 8.56 4.97 -17.99
C LEU A 168 7.16 4.40 -17.72
N GLY A 169 6.09 5.16 -17.95
CA GLY A 169 4.71 4.71 -17.75
C GLY A 169 4.26 4.67 -16.28
N PHE A 170 5.02 5.29 -15.37
CA PHE A 170 4.52 5.60 -14.03
C PHE A 170 3.67 6.86 -14.10
N ASP A 171 2.37 6.69 -13.84
CA ASP A 171 1.41 7.77 -13.83
C ASP A 171 1.30 8.44 -12.44
N TYR A 172 0.43 9.43 -12.37
CA TYR A 172 0.04 10.15 -11.17
C TYR A 172 -0.08 9.28 -9.91
N LYS A 173 0.43 9.82 -8.80
CA LYS A 173 0.32 9.31 -7.43
C LYS A 173 0.80 7.86 -7.25
N CYS A 174 2.03 7.57 -7.64
CA CYS A 174 2.70 6.28 -7.46
C CYS A 174 3.93 6.34 -6.52
N VAL A 175 4.32 7.53 -6.07
CA VAL A 175 5.53 7.73 -5.25
C VAL A 175 5.19 7.74 -3.78
N ILE A 176 5.90 6.91 -3.01
CA ILE A 176 6.04 7.09 -1.57
C ILE A 176 7.30 7.93 -1.37
N LEU A 177 7.16 9.08 -0.71
CA LEU A 177 8.30 9.97 -0.48
C LEU A 177 8.80 9.81 0.96
N ASP A 178 10.03 9.33 1.10
CA ASP A 178 10.77 9.31 2.38
C ASP A 178 11.55 10.63 2.51
N PRO A 179 11.49 11.35 3.67
CA PRO A 179 12.33 12.51 3.92
C PRO A 179 13.83 12.24 3.73
N GLY A 180 14.30 11.04 4.05
CA GLY A 180 15.69 10.61 3.90
C GLY A 180 16.53 10.72 5.16
N ALA A 181 15.94 10.78 6.35
CA ALA A 181 16.66 10.87 7.63
C ALA A 181 17.70 9.75 7.79
N LYS A 182 17.30 8.51 7.49
CA LYS A 182 18.20 7.35 7.47
C LYS A 182 19.36 7.52 6.48
N THR A 183 19.10 8.09 5.30
CA THR A 183 20.15 8.32 4.27
C THR A 183 21.22 9.28 4.79
N ILE A 184 20.83 10.33 5.51
CA ILE A 184 21.77 11.27 6.16
C ILE A 184 22.56 10.56 7.25
N ALA A 185 21.90 9.79 8.12
CA ALA A 185 22.55 9.05 9.20
C ALA A 185 23.61 8.05 8.68
N GLU A 186 23.28 7.27 7.64
CA GLU A 186 24.20 6.33 7.01
C GLU A 186 25.39 7.04 6.31
N ALA A 187 25.17 8.23 5.76
CA ALA A 187 26.24 9.03 5.16
C ALA A 187 27.19 9.57 6.23
N ALA A 188 26.65 10.07 7.36
CA ALA A 188 27.43 10.55 8.48
C ALA A 188 28.31 9.45 9.09
N GLN A 189 27.80 8.23 9.23
CA GLN A 189 28.59 7.06 9.66
C GLN A 189 29.76 6.74 8.72
N LYS A 190 29.68 7.14 7.46
CA LYS A 190 30.73 7.00 6.44
C LYS A 190 31.60 8.27 6.31
N GLY A 191 31.48 9.22 7.24
CA GLY A 191 32.21 10.49 7.22
C GLY A 191 31.77 11.45 6.11
N LYS A 192 30.59 11.25 5.50
CA LYS A 192 30.07 12.12 4.44
C LYS A 192 29.05 13.10 5.00
N PHE A 193 29.29 14.39 4.79
CA PHE A 193 28.33 15.43 5.14
C PHE A 193 27.22 15.50 4.08
N ILE A 194 25.97 15.45 4.53
CA ILE A 194 24.79 15.75 3.73
C ILE A 194 24.02 16.84 4.46
N LYS A 195 23.64 17.92 3.76
CA LYS A 195 22.86 19.03 4.33
C LYS A 195 21.63 18.48 5.07
N PRO A 196 21.34 18.90 6.31
CA PRO A 196 20.13 18.49 7.04
C PRO A 196 18.84 18.72 6.24
N ILE A 197 17.77 18.01 6.63
CA ILE A 197 16.45 18.19 6.06
C ILE A 197 15.80 19.40 6.72
N ASP A 198 15.40 20.38 5.92
CA ASP A 198 14.55 21.48 6.36
C ASP A 198 13.08 21.03 6.24
N LEU A 199 12.33 21.13 7.34
CA LEU A 199 10.97 20.58 7.44
C LEU A 199 9.99 21.35 6.55
N GLU A 200 10.14 22.67 6.45
CA GLU A 200 9.30 23.53 5.61
C GLU A 200 9.53 23.21 4.13
N SER A 201 10.79 23.15 3.69
CA SER A 201 11.17 22.74 2.33
C SER A 201 10.62 21.36 1.97
N TYR A 202 10.61 20.42 2.93
CA TYR A 202 10.02 19.10 2.71
C TYR A 202 8.49 19.16 2.57
N ALA A 203 7.81 19.95 3.40
CA ALA A 203 6.37 20.16 3.32
C ALA A 203 5.96 20.81 1.99
N GLU A 204 6.66 21.85 1.56
CA GLU A 204 6.45 22.51 0.27
C GLU A 204 6.65 21.55 -0.90
N PHE A 205 7.69 20.70 -0.85
CA PHE A 205 7.92 19.68 -1.86
C PHE A 205 6.76 18.69 -1.92
N CYS A 206 6.28 18.21 -0.76
CA CYS A 206 5.14 17.29 -0.68
C CYS A 206 3.86 17.91 -1.26
N LYS A 207 3.62 19.19 -1.00
CA LYS A 207 2.44 19.93 -1.49
C LYS A 207 2.53 20.15 -3.01
N ARG A 208 3.66 20.67 -3.49
CA ARG A 208 3.91 20.98 -4.90
C ARG A 208 3.79 19.75 -5.80
N HIS A 209 4.24 18.59 -5.31
CA HIS A 209 4.29 17.34 -6.09
C HIS A 209 3.24 16.32 -5.69
N SER A 210 2.12 16.80 -5.12
CA SER A 210 0.99 15.96 -4.68
C SER A 210 0.30 15.18 -5.81
N ASP A 211 0.57 15.54 -7.07
CA ASP A 211 0.15 14.86 -8.29
C ASP A 211 0.91 13.54 -8.54
N TYR A 212 2.16 13.41 -8.07
CA TYR A 212 2.95 12.17 -8.12
C TYR A 212 3.09 11.47 -6.76
N ILE A 213 2.96 12.20 -5.66
CA ILE A 213 3.13 11.66 -4.30
C ILE A 213 1.83 10.98 -3.83
N TYR A 214 1.87 9.64 -3.82
CA TYR A 214 0.85 8.75 -3.24
C TYR A 214 0.74 8.96 -1.72
N GLN A 215 1.87 8.82 -1.04
CA GLN A 215 2.04 8.98 0.41
C GLN A 215 3.42 9.59 0.67
N PHE A 216 3.59 10.24 1.81
CA PHE A 216 4.87 10.76 2.26
C PHE A 216 5.03 10.41 3.73
N LEU A 217 6.24 10.03 4.13
CA LEU A 217 6.53 9.65 5.51
C LEU A 217 6.75 10.92 6.35
N THR A 218 6.49 10.84 7.65
CA THR A 218 6.89 11.90 8.57
C THR A 218 8.42 11.99 8.66
N LEU A 219 8.95 13.16 9.00
CA LEU A 219 10.35 13.32 9.35
C LEU A 219 10.55 12.86 10.80
N ASP A 220 11.02 11.63 10.98
CA ASP A 220 11.36 11.07 12.28
C ASP A 220 12.71 11.58 12.80
N ILE A 221 12.76 11.79 14.11
CA ILE A 221 14.00 12.03 14.84
C ILE A 221 14.27 10.77 15.66
N ILE A 222 15.35 10.06 15.31
CA ILE A 222 15.70 8.79 15.94
C ILE A 222 15.91 9.00 17.45
N GLY A 223 15.12 8.30 18.27
CA GLY A 223 15.18 8.41 19.72
C GLY A 223 14.39 9.58 20.33
N ASP A 224 13.73 10.41 19.52
CA ASP A 224 12.92 11.54 19.98
C ASP A 224 11.48 11.48 19.40
N PRO A 225 10.59 10.70 20.05
CA PRO A 225 9.20 10.55 19.61
C PRO A 225 8.40 11.85 19.72
N GLU A 226 8.73 12.74 20.66
CA GLU A 226 8.00 13.99 20.86
C GLU A 226 8.26 14.99 19.75
N THR A 227 9.52 15.15 19.33
CA THR A 227 9.83 15.97 18.15
C THR A 227 9.29 15.34 16.88
N THR A 228 9.32 14.01 16.76
CA THR A 228 8.69 13.29 15.64
C THR A 228 7.18 13.56 15.55
N ARG A 229 6.48 13.56 16.70
CA ARG A 229 5.05 13.89 16.78
C ARG A 229 4.79 15.34 16.37
N ARG A 230 5.61 16.29 16.83
CA ARG A 230 5.54 17.71 16.40
C ARG A 230 5.75 17.87 14.89
N ASN A 231 6.75 17.20 14.32
CA ASN A 231 6.98 17.20 12.86
C ASN A 231 5.78 16.63 12.09
N THR A 232 5.21 15.54 12.59
CA THR A 232 4.03 14.88 12.00
C THR A 232 2.84 15.83 11.94
N HIS A 233 2.56 16.54 13.03
CA HIS A 233 1.46 17.50 13.09
C HIS A 233 1.70 18.70 12.16
N TYR A 234 2.91 19.28 12.18
CA TYR A 234 3.26 20.38 11.28
C TYR A 234 3.08 19.99 9.81
N LEU A 235 3.57 18.81 9.41
CA LEU A 235 3.44 18.31 8.04
C LEU A 235 1.98 18.11 7.63
N GLU A 236 1.13 17.61 8.54
CA GLU A 236 -0.30 17.47 8.26
C GLU A 236 -0.95 18.83 7.93
N GLN A 237 -0.66 19.85 8.74
CA GLN A 237 -1.22 21.20 8.54
C GLN A 237 -0.66 21.86 7.28
N ALA A 238 0.66 21.86 7.10
CA ALA A 238 1.32 22.55 6.00
C ALA A 238 1.00 21.93 4.62
N VAL A 239 0.92 20.60 4.54
CA VAL A 239 0.63 19.87 3.30
C VAL A 239 -0.88 19.76 3.05
N GLY A 240 -1.71 19.82 4.10
CA GLY A 240 -3.16 19.59 4.03
C GLY A 240 -3.53 18.11 3.82
N ARG A 241 -2.60 17.20 4.11
CA ARG A 241 -2.73 15.74 4.00
C ARG A 241 -1.95 15.10 5.13
N LYS A 242 -2.45 14.01 5.70
CA LYS A 242 -1.75 13.26 6.75
C LYS A 242 -0.46 12.62 6.20
N PRO A 243 0.73 12.85 6.80
CA PRO A 243 1.89 12.00 6.57
C PRO A 243 1.64 10.59 7.11
N VAL A 244 2.44 9.62 6.66
CA VAL A 244 2.51 8.30 7.30
C VAL A 244 3.44 8.42 8.51
N PRO A 245 2.94 8.26 9.75
CA PRO A 245 3.77 8.36 10.93
C PRO A 245 4.64 7.10 11.09
N ILE A 246 5.78 7.22 11.76
CA ILE A 246 6.75 6.14 11.95
C ILE A 246 6.82 5.76 13.43
N PHE A 247 6.60 4.49 13.73
CA PHE A 247 6.87 3.86 15.01
C PHE A 247 8.20 3.09 14.95
N HIS A 248 9.07 3.28 15.93
CA HIS A 248 10.34 2.54 16.03
C HIS A 248 10.21 1.36 17.00
N VAL A 249 10.66 0.17 16.59
CA VAL A 249 10.55 -1.06 17.40
C VAL A 249 11.31 -1.03 18.73
N GLN A 250 12.15 -0.02 18.95
CA GLN A 250 12.88 0.23 20.19
C GLN A 250 12.03 0.96 21.24
N THR A 251 10.92 1.59 20.83
CA THR A 251 10.05 2.38 21.70
C THR A 251 8.99 1.48 22.37
N SER A 252 8.42 1.92 23.50
CA SER A 252 7.30 1.21 24.14
C SER A 252 6.12 1.05 23.18
N LEU A 253 5.44 -0.09 23.25
CA LEU A 253 4.22 -0.35 22.50
C LEU A 253 3.04 0.54 22.92
N ASP A 254 3.13 1.21 24.06
CA ASP A 254 2.12 2.19 24.48
C ASP A 254 2.10 3.40 23.54
N VAL A 255 3.27 3.81 23.02
CA VAL A 255 3.36 4.83 21.97
C VAL A 255 2.67 4.34 20.68
N LEU A 256 2.81 3.06 20.34
CA LEU A 256 2.09 2.51 19.19
C LEU A 256 0.58 2.47 19.42
N GLU A 257 0.13 2.17 20.64
CA GLU A 257 -1.30 2.24 21.01
C GLU A 257 -1.86 3.65 20.80
N GLU A 258 -1.15 4.68 21.28
CA GLU A 258 -1.52 6.08 21.03
C GLU A 258 -1.64 6.40 19.53
N MET A 259 -0.66 5.98 18.73
CA MET A 259 -0.71 6.17 17.26
C MET A 259 -1.87 5.41 16.60
N VAL A 260 -2.22 4.22 17.09
CA VAL A 260 -3.39 3.46 16.61
C VAL A 260 -4.69 4.22 16.94
N GLU A 261 -4.74 4.89 18.09
CA GLU A 261 -5.90 5.70 18.48
C GLU A 261 -6.07 7.00 17.68
N GLU A 262 -4.99 7.53 17.10
CA GLU A 262 -5.02 8.69 16.18
C GLU A 262 -5.64 8.37 14.80
N ASP A 263 -6.02 7.12 14.55
CA ASP A 263 -6.78 6.66 13.38
C ASP A 263 -6.09 6.94 12.03
N HIS A 264 -4.77 6.78 11.96
CA HIS A 264 -4.00 6.90 10.72
C HIS A 264 -4.37 5.81 9.71
N ASP A 265 -4.38 6.14 8.41
CA ASP A 265 -4.65 5.18 7.32
C ASP A 265 -3.71 3.97 7.37
N VAL A 266 -2.44 4.23 7.71
CA VAL A 266 -1.34 3.26 7.88
C VAL A 266 -0.29 3.87 8.82
N ILE A 267 0.37 3.04 9.62
CA ILE A 267 1.51 3.41 10.47
C ILE A 267 2.73 2.65 9.97
N ALA A 268 3.85 3.33 9.77
CA ALA A 268 5.10 2.70 9.36
C ALA A 268 5.87 2.14 10.57
N ILE A 269 6.44 0.95 10.43
CA ILE A 269 7.23 0.27 11.46
C ILE A 269 8.70 0.31 11.04
N GLY A 270 9.48 1.16 11.71
CA GLY A 270 10.89 1.42 11.46
C GLY A 270 11.82 0.85 12.53
N GLY A 271 13.14 1.02 12.32
CA GLY A 271 14.17 0.62 13.29
C GLY A 271 14.43 -0.90 13.40
N SER A 272 13.67 -1.75 12.69
CA SER A 272 13.76 -3.21 12.80
C SER A 272 15.13 -3.79 12.41
N VAL A 273 15.90 -3.07 11.58
CA VAL A 273 17.26 -3.45 11.18
C VAL A 273 18.28 -3.36 12.31
N LEU A 274 18.00 -2.56 13.34
CA LEU A 274 18.89 -2.31 14.48
C LEU A 274 18.71 -3.31 15.63
N VAL A 275 17.78 -4.26 15.50
CA VAL A 275 17.52 -5.30 16.50
C VAL A 275 17.82 -6.70 15.95
N SER A 276 18.10 -7.65 16.85
CA SER A 276 18.36 -9.04 16.49
C SER A 276 17.18 -9.68 15.76
N ARG A 277 17.44 -10.73 14.96
CA ARG A 277 16.38 -11.45 14.21
C ARG A 277 15.28 -11.98 15.13
N ARG A 278 15.65 -12.50 16.30
CA ARG A 278 14.71 -13.00 17.32
C ARG A 278 13.86 -11.85 17.87
N LYS A 279 14.49 -10.78 18.35
CA LYS A 279 13.77 -9.61 18.88
C LYS A 279 12.83 -8.99 17.85
N ARG A 280 13.25 -8.94 16.58
CA ARG A 280 12.40 -8.47 15.46
C ARG A 280 11.14 -9.32 15.33
N ALA A 281 11.29 -10.65 15.32
CA ALA A 281 10.15 -11.56 15.21
C ALA A 281 9.20 -11.42 16.40
N ASP A 282 9.75 -11.34 17.63
CA ASP A 282 8.97 -11.19 18.86
C ASP A 282 8.17 -9.88 18.87
N VAL A 283 8.79 -8.76 18.51
CA VAL A 283 8.11 -7.46 18.45
C VAL A 283 7.03 -7.44 17.37
N PHE A 284 7.28 -8.00 16.19
CA PHE A 284 6.26 -8.10 15.15
C PHE A 284 5.08 -8.98 15.59
N ALA A 285 5.34 -10.13 16.20
CA ALA A 285 4.29 -10.97 16.75
C ALA A 285 3.41 -10.20 17.74
N GLU A 286 4.02 -9.44 18.64
CA GLU A 286 3.30 -8.65 19.63
C GLU A 286 2.49 -7.48 19.01
N ILE A 287 3.07 -6.78 18.02
CA ILE A 287 2.37 -5.71 17.28
C ILE A 287 1.11 -6.26 16.60
N PHE A 288 1.24 -7.36 15.85
CA PHE A 288 0.10 -7.92 15.13
C PHE A 288 -0.92 -8.56 16.07
N ARG A 289 -0.48 -9.17 17.19
CA ARG A 289 -1.37 -9.70 18.22
C ARG A 289 -2.22 -8.60 18.87
N ARG A 290 -1.62 -7.45 19.23
CA ARG A 290 -2.33 -6.36 19.91
C ARG A 290 -3.14 -5.48 18.97
N PHE A 291 -2.61 -5.21 17.77
CA PHE A 291 -3.09 -4.12 16.93
C PHE A 291 -3.42 -4.52 15.49
N GLY A 292 -3.13 -5.76 15.08
CA GLY A 292 -3.27 -6.23 13.69
C GLY A 292 -4.68 -6.11 13.14
N ASP A 293 -5.70 -6.18 13.99
CA ASP A 293 -7.10 -5.98 13.58
C ASP A 293 -7.54 -4.50 13.58
N ARG A 294 -6.89 -3.66 14.39
CA ARG A 294 -7.24 -2.25 14.62
C ARG A 294 -6.56 -1.30 13.63
N ALA A 295 -5.35 -1.64 13.18
CA ALA A 295 -4.52 -0.75 12.36
C ALA A 295 -3.89 -1.43 11.15
N ASN A 296 -3.36 -0.63 10.24
CA ASN A 296 -2.63 -1.09 9.08
C ASN A 296 -1.16 -0.72 9.25
N PHE A 297 -0.26 -1.64 8.92
CA PHE A 297 1.17 -1.44 9.13
C PHE A 297 1.96 -1.50 7.83
N HIS A 298 2.87 -0.54 7.66
CA HIS A 298 3.86 -0.51 6.60
C HIS A 298 5.23 -0.94 7.14
N ALA A 299 5.84 -1.99 6.57
CA ALA A 299 7.18 -2.41 6.99
C ALA A 299 8.27 -1.61 6.28
N LEU A 300 9.01 -0.77 7.02
CA LEU A 300 10.12 0.00 6.46
C LEU A 300 11.38 -0.86 6.30
N GLY A 301 11.90 -0.92 5.08
CA GLY A 301 13.16 -1.61 4.76
C GLY A 301 13.15 -3.12 5.05
N LEU A 302 11.98 -3.78 5.01
CA LEU A 302 11.85 -5.21 5.27
C LEU A 302 11.88 -6.02 3.96
N GLY A 303 13.06 -6.54 3.62
CA GLY A 303 13.26 -7.26 2.36
C GLY A 303 13.09 -8.78 2.40
N THR A 304 12.84 -9.38 3.58
CA THR A 304 12.81 -10.84 3.75
C THR A 304 11.40 -11.40 3.55
N THR A 305 11.18 -12.18 2.50
CA THR A 305 9.85 -12.76 2.17
C THR A 305 9.22 -13.52 3.32
N ARG A 306 10.02 -14.29 4.08
CA ARG A 306 9.53 -15.02 5.25
C ARG A 306 8.80 -14.11 6.24
N LEU A 307 9.40 -12.97 6.61
CA LEU A 307 8.78 -12.03 7.56
C LEU A 307 7.65 -11.20 6.93
N LEU A 308 7.76 -10.94 5.63
CA LEU A 308 6.70 -10.27 4.86
C LEU A 308 5.43 -11.12 4.79
N MET A 309 5.56 -12.44 4.81
CA MET A 309 4.42 -13.35 4.68
C MET A 309 3.93 -13.94 6.00
N GLN A 310 4.76 -13.88 7.04
CA GLN A 310 4.38 -14.32 8.37
C GLN A 310 3.30 -13.43 9.01
N TYR A 311 3.18 -12.18 8.57
CA TYR A 311 2.27 -11.21 9.17
C TYR A 311 1.46 -10.46 8.09
N PRO A 312 0.23 -10.02 8.41
CA PRO A 312 -0.65 -9.34 7.47
C PRO A 312 -0.27 -7.86 7.28
N TRP A 313 0.94 -7.60 6.77
CA TRP A 313 1.39 -6.24 6.44
C TRP A 313 0.48 -5.61 5.38
N PHE A 314 0.15 -4.33 5.58
CA PHE A 314 -0.64 -3.56 4.61
C PHE A 314 0.19 -3.19 3.38
N SER A 315 1.45 -2.86 3.62
CA SER A 315 2.46 -2.60 2.62
C SER A 315 3.87 -2.80 3.18
N ALA A 316 4.87 -2.85 2.33
CA ALA A 316 6.28 -2.87 2.73
C ALA A 316 7.12 -2.21 1.66
N ASP A 317 8.29 -1.72 2.04
CA ASP A 317 9.34 -1.32 1.09
C ASP A 317 10.67 -1.98 1.47
N ALA A 318 11.48 -2.25 0.46
CA ALA A 318 12.91 -2.47 0.61
C ALA A 318 13.58 -2.47 -0.77
N SER A 319 14.91 -2.32 -0.78
CA SER A 319 15.72 -2.44 -1.98
C SER A 319 16.20 -3.88 -2.25
N SER A 320 15.70 -4.89 -1.52
CA SER A 320 16.16 -6.28 -1.63
C SER A 320 15.92 -6.89 -3.01
N TRP A 321 14.89 -6.44 -3.73
CA TRP A 321 14.64 -6.85 -5.12
C TRP A 321 15.85 -6.64 -6.04
N LEU A 322 16.68 -5.61 -5.78
CA LEU A 322 17.93 -5.34 -6.51
C LEU A 322 18.97 -6.47 -6.39
N ASN A 323 18.84 -7.36 -5.40
CA ASN A 323 19.72 -8.52 -5.24
C ASN A 323 19.66 -9.49 -6.43
N GLY A 324 18.58 -9.45 -7.22
CA GLY A 324 18.51 -10.17 -8.50
C GLY A 324 19.58 -9.70 -9.48
N ARG A 325 19.83 -8.38 -9.54
CA ARG A 325 20.90 -7.81 -10.38
C ARG A 325 22.29 -7.98 -9.75
N ILE A 326 22.42 -7.63 -8.47
CA ILE A 326 23.71 -7.52 -7.78
C ILE A 326 24.30 -8.90 -7.45
N PHE A 327 23.48 -9.80 -6.89
CA PHE A 327 23.91 -11.09 -6.35
C PHE A 327 23.32 -12.28 -7.10
N ARG A 328 22.56 -12.05 -8.18
CA ARG A 328 21.80 -13.10 -8.87
C ARG A 328 20.95 -13.92 -7.91
N THR A 329 20.30 -13.27 -6.96
CA THR A 329 19.40 -13.90 -5.98
C THR A 329 17.95 -13.71 -6.39
N LEU A 330 17.23 -14.82 -6.53
CA LEU A 330 15.80 -14.88 -6.78
C LEU A 330 15.05 -14.95 -5.45
N ILE A 331 14.23 -13.96 -5.17
CA ILE A 331 13.34 -13.90 -4.02
C ILE A 331 12.09 -14.69 -4.35
N SER A 332 11.84 -15.79 -3.62
CA SER A 332 10.62 -16.60 -3.80
C SER A 332 9.80 -16.70 -2.52
N LEU A 333 8.57 -17.21 -2.66
CA LEU A 333 7.65 -17.44 -1.54
C LEU A 333 8.14 -18.54 -0.58
N VAL A 334 9.03 -19.43 -1.04
CA VAL A 334 9.57 -20.56 -0.28
C VAL A 334 11.01 -20.34 0.18
N GLY A 335 11.62 -19.20 -0.19
CA GLY A 335 12.99 -18.85 0.19
C GLY A 335 13.78 -18.25 -0.97
N ASP A 336 14.94 -17.69 -0.65
CA ASP A 336 15.82 -17.07 -1.63
C ASP A 336 16.73 -18.14 -2.27
N VAL A 337 16.85 -18.14 -3.60
CA VAL A 337 17.71 -19.08 -4.35
C VAL A 337 18.61 -18.35 -5.33
N LYS A 338 19.69 -18.99 -5.78
CA LYS A 338 20.56 -18.41 -6.81
C LYS A 338 19.91 -18.56 -8.19
N ALA A 339 19.96 -17.52 -9.01
CA ALA A 339 19.45 -17.55 -10.37
C ALA A 339 20.23 -18.57 -11.22
N PRO A 340 19.56 -19.37 -12.08
CA PRO A 340 20.22 -20.30 -12.99
C PRO A 340 21.26 -19.61 -13.86
N THR A 341 22.27 -20.35 -14.31
CA THR A 341 23.38 -19.80 -15.10
C THR A 341 22.91 -19.05 -16.36
N GLY A 342 21.89 -19.58 -17.05
CA GLY A 342 21.32 -18.98 -18.25
C GLY A 342 20.44 -17.74 -18.03
N MET A 343 20.06 -17.42 -16.79
CA MET A 343 19.24 -16.25 -16.48
C MET A 343 20.12 -15.01 -16.31
N THR A 344 19.88 -13.97 -17.10
CA THR A 344 20.56 -12.69 -16.98
C THR A 344 20.22 -11.98 -15.66
N SER A 345 21.07 -11.03 -15.26
CA SER A 345 20.79 -10.18 -14.08
C SER A 345 19.50 -9.35 -14.22
N GLU A 346 19.08 -9.03 -15.44
CA GLU A 346 17.84 -8.28 -15.70
C GLU A 346 16.61 -9.16 -15.55
N GLU A 347 16.68 -10.41 -16.03
CA GLU A 347 15.63 -11.40 -15.82
C GLU A 347 15.49 -11.78 -14.35
N ALA A 348 16.61 -11.94 -13.64
CA ALA A 348 16.61 -12.17 -12.20
C ALA A 348 16.00 -10.99 -11.42
N LEU A 349 16.30 -9.76 -11.83
CA LEU A 349 15.68 -8.56 -11.29
C LEU A 349 14.18 -8.53 -11.57
N GLY A 350 13.77 -8.80 -12.80
CA GLY A 350 12.38 -8.86 -13.22
C GLY A 350 11.58 -9.93 -12.47
N PHE A 351 12.17 -11.11 -12.23
CA PHE A 351 11.58 -12.17 -11.41
C PHE A 351 11.28 -11.69 -9.99
N ASN A 352 12.22 -10.99 -9.34
CA ASN A 352 12.01 -10.44 -8.02
C ASN A 352 10.88 -9.41 -8.00
N VAL A 353 10.80 -8.55 -9.03
CA VAL A 353 9.70 -7.59 -9.15
C VAL A 353 8.35 -8.30 -9.26
N ARG A 354 8.22 -9.28 -10.16
CA ARG A 354 6.95 -10.03 -10.33
C ARG A 354 6.52 -10.70 -9.05
N THR A 355 7.45 -11.37 -8.37
CA THR A 355 7.17 -12.08 -7.11
C THR A 355 6.68 -11.14 -6.03
N LEU A 356 7.33 -10.00 -5.84
CA LEU A 356 6.96 -9.03 -4.81
C LEU A 356 5.68 -8.26 -5.18
N ALA A 357 5.45 -7.96 -6.46
CA ALA A 357 4.23 -7.33 -6.94
C ALA A 357 3.00 -8.24 -6.75
N ALA A 358 3.16 -9.55 -6.95
CA ALA A 358 2.09 -10.54 -6.77
C ALA A 358 1.58 -10.65 -5.32
N LEU A 359 2.39 -10.24 -4.32
CA LEU A 359 1.97 -10.22 -2.92
C LEU A 359 0.76 -9.31 -2.66
N GLU A 360 0.50 -8.33 -3.52
CA GLU A 360 -0.60 -7.39 -3.33
C GLU A 360 -1.97 -8.07 -3.46
N ASP A 361 -2.07 -9.09 -4.31
CA ASP A 361 -3.30 -9.83 -4.60
C ASP A 361 -3.44 -11.15 -3.83
N ARG A 362 -2.53 -11.40 -2.88
CA ARG A 362 -2.60 -12.56 -2.00
C ARG A 362 -3.57 -12.28 -0.85
N TYR A 363 -4.85 -12.58 -1.07
CA TYR A 363 -5.92 -12.39 -0.07
C TYR A 363 -6.27 -13.63 0.76
N GLU A 364 -5.94 -14.83 0.25
CA GLU A 364 -6.11 -16.14 0.90
C GLU A 364 -4.78 -16.92 0.87
N ASP A 365 -4.67 -17.97 1.68
CA ASP A 365 -3.54 -18.90 1.63
C ASP A 365 -3.66 -19.87 0.45
N ILE A 366 -2.86 -19.59 -0.58
CA ILE A 366 -2.36 -20.42 -1.69
C ILE A 366 -3.35 -20.83 -2.81
N GLN A 367 -3.21 -20.14 -3.95
CA GLN A 367 -2.83 -20.78 -5.22
C GLN A 367 -1.51 -20.13 -5.67
N VAL A 368 -0.41 -20.90 -5.72
CA VAL A 368 0.87 -20.41 -6.25
C VAL A 368 0.80 -20.48 -7.77
N ASP A 369 0.91 -19.34 -8.44
CA ASP A 369 1.17 -19.31 -9.88
C ASP A 369 2.54 -19.93 -10.15
N PHE A 370 2.60 -20.93 -11.05
CA PHE A 370 3.85 -21.58 -11.47
C PHE A 370 4.91 -20.57 -11.95
N SER A 371 4.49 -19.41 -12.49
CA SER A 371 5.40 -18.34 -12.92
C SER A 371 6.19 -17.69 -11.76
N LEU A 372 5.73 -17.88 -10.52
CA LEU A 372 6.34 -17.35 -9.29
C LEU A 372 7.19 -18.40 -8.55
N LEU A 373 7.26 -19.62 -9.08
CA LEU A 373 8.22 -20.62 -8.60
C LEU A 373 9.59 -20.33 -9.22
N PRO A 374 10.69 -20.52 -8.45
CA PRO A 374 12.00 -20.47 -9.04
C PRO A 374 12.10 -21.56 -10.12
N PRO A 375 12.67 -21.25 -11.31
CA PRO A 375 12.84 -22.26 -12.36
C PRO A 375 13.64 -23.44 -11.84
N ALA A 376 13.16 -24.66 -12.11
CA ALA A 376 13.89 -25.88 -11.80
C ALA A 376 15.22 -25.90 -12.57
N PHE A 377 16.28 -26.43 -11.94
CA PHE A 377 17.56 -26.64 -12.61
C PHE A 377 17.34 -27.53 -13.86
N GLY A 378 17.37 -26.94 -15.06
CA GLY A 378 17.47 -27.69 -16.31
C GLY A 378 16.32 -27.57 -17.33
N THR A 379 15.27 -26.79 -17.11
CA THR A 379 14.24 -26.56 -18.17
C THR A 379 14.56 -25.30 -18.98
N PRO A 380 14.68 -25.37 -20.32
CA PRO A 380 14.81 -24.19 -21.16
C PRO A 380 13.53 -23.35 -21.12
N LEU A 381 13.67 -22.03 -21.04
CA LEU A 381 12.57 -21.10 -21.26
C LEU A 381 12.23 -21.12 -22.77
N CYS A 382 11.06 -21.64 -23.13
CA CYS A 382 10.46 -21.48 -24.46
C CYS A 382 9.74 -20.15 -24.58
#